data_AF-A0A059WWM2-F1
#
_entry.id   AF-A0A059WWM2-F1
#
_cell.length_a   1.000
_cell.length_b   1.000
_cell.length_c   1.000
_cell.angle_alpha   90.00
_cell.angle_beta   90.00
_cell.angle_gamma   90.00
#
_symmetry.space_group_name_H-M   'P 1'
#
loop_
_entity.id
_entity.type
_entity.pdbx_description
1 polymer ?
#
loop_
_entity_poly.entity_id
_entity_poly.type
_entity_poly.pdbx_seq_one_letter_code
_entity_poly.pdbx_strand_id
1 'polypeptide(L)'
;DTGVDIAHEDLAANIWRNPNEIAGNNVDDDGDGYVDDLHGWNFRDKSADLFVDANEDLHATHVAGTIGAVGNNQIGVAGVAWHVKLMSLKFLGGSKGSGSTADAIRAIDYVIYQKNHGVNVRIINSSWGGPGASQALRDKIQEAGDNGIVFVCSAGNDGEDNDGASPDYPAAFAASLSNVISVAA
;
A
#
# COMPACT_ATOMS: atom_id res chain seq x y z
N ASP A 1 -2.48 -3.43 -1.17
CA ASP A 1 -3.35 -4.23 -0.28
C ASP A 1 -4.67 -4.51 -1.00
N THR A 2 -5.74 -4.86 -0.29
CA THR A 2 -7.10 -5.06 -0.83
C THR A 2 -7.81 -3.74 -1.16
N GLY A 3 -7.31 -2.59 -0.70
CA GLY A 3 -7.93 -1.28 -0.95
C GLY A 3 -8.72 -0.77 0.26
N VAL A 4 -8.67 0.53 0.50
CA VAL A 4 -9.18 1.16 1.73
C VAL A 4 -10.57 1.73 1.49
N ASP A 5 -11.48 1.56 2.45
CA ASP A 5 -12.71 2.38 2.51
C ASP A 5 -12.34 3.84 2.78
N ILE A 6 -12.14 4.59 1.69
CA ILE A 6 -11.74 5.99 1.73
C ILE A 6 -12.85 6.92 2.28
N ALA A 7 -14.08 6.42 2.37
CA ALA A 7 -15.22 7.16 2.91
C ALA A 7 -15.51 6.83 4.37
N HIS A 8 -14.77 5.89 4.98
CA HIS A 8 -14.97 5.50 6.37
C HIS A 8 -14.84 6.71 7.31
N GLU A 9 -15.81 6.90 8.20
CA GLU A 9 -15.94 8.09 9.06
C GLU A 9 -14.71 8.36 9.93
N ASP A 10 -14.00 7.28 10.31
CA ASP A 10 -12.80 7.33 11.13
C ASP A 10 -11.48 7.37 10.33
N LEU A 11 -11.54 7.43 8.99
CA LEU A 11 -10.37 7.47 8.10
C LEU A 11 -10.37 8.63 7.12
N ALA A 12 -11.54 9.08 6.64
CA ALA A 12 -11.68 10.01 5.53
C ALA A 12 -10.82 11.29 5.67
N ALA A 13 -10.67 11.84 6.88
CA ALA A 13 -9.85 13.02 7.12
C ALA A 13 -8.32 12.79 6.91
N ASN A 14 -7.88 11.54 7.04
CA ASN A 14 -6.50 11.10 6.86
C ASN A 14 -6.25 10.42 5.51
N ILE A 15 -7.24 10.31 4.63
CA ILE A 15 -7.01 9.83 3.26
C ILE A 15 -6.22 10.89 2.48
N TRP A 16 -5.20 10.42 1.76
CA TRP A 16 -4.42 11.23 0.84
C TRP A 16 -5.27 11.60 -0.38
N ARG A 17 -5.08 12.82 -0.89
CA ARG A 17 -5.67 13.25 -2.15
C ARG A 17 -4.56 13.62 -3.11
N ASN A 18 -4.59 13.10 -4.34
CA ASN A 18 -3.69 13.49 -5.41
C ASN A 18 -3.84 15.00 -5.67
N PRO A 19 -2.80 15.82 -5.39
CA PRO A 19 -2.87 17.26 -5.61
C PRO A 19 -2.77 17.61 -7.10
N ASN A 20 -2.34 16.68 -7.94
CA ASN A 20 -2.07 16.91 -9.36
C ASN A 20 -3.25 16.50 -10.26
N GLU A 21 -4.31 15.90 -9.69
CA GLU A 21 -5.52 15.46 -10.40
C GLU A 21 -6.73 16.38 -10.22
N ILE A 22 -7.48 16.58 -11.31
CA ILE A 22 -8.75 17.30 -11.34
C ILE A 22 -9.90 16.28 -11.32
N ALA A 23 -10.52 16.15 -10.16
CA ALA A 23 -11.58 15.17 -9.93
C ALA A 23 -12.70 15.19 -10.98
N GLY A 24 -12.89 14.03 -11.62
CA GLY A 24 -14.05 13.72 -12.45
C GLY A 24 -14.01 14.37 -13.83
N ASN A 25 -12.83 14.77 -14.31
CA ASN A 25 -12.65 15.25 -15.67
C ASN A 25 -12.36 14.11 -16.67
N ASN A 26 -12.13 12.89 -16.19
CA ASN A 26 -11.81 11.71 -17.01
C ASN A 26 -10.53 11.91 -17.85
N VAL A 27 -9.56 12.61 -17.28
CA VAL A 27 -8.22 12.86 -17.83
C VAL A 27 -7.19 12.40 -16.79
N ASP A 28 -6.05 11.92 -17.29
CA ASP A 28 -4.83 11.73 -16.49
C ASP A 28 -4.09 13.08 -16.53
N ASP A 29 -4.30 13.90 -15.51
CA ASP A 29 -3.84 15.29 -15.47
C ASP A 29 -2.35 15.39 -15.09
N ASP A 30 -1.86 14.43 -14.31
CA ASP A 30 -0.49 14.39 -13.82
C ASP A 30 0.46 13.53 -14.66
N GLY A 31 -0.07 12.80 -15.64
CA GLY A 31 0.66 12.05 -16.66
C GLY A 31 1.28 10.74 -16.16
N ASP A 32 0.77 10.21 -15.04
CA ASP A 32 1.28 9.00 -14.40
C ASP A 32 0.75 7.69 -15.00
N GLY A 33 -0.24 7.79 -15.90
CA GLY A 33 -0.89 6.69 -16.60
C GLY A 33 -2.21 6.23 -15.97
N TYR A 34 -2.71 6.90 -14.93
CA TYR A 34 -3.89 6.51 -14.16
C TYR A 34 -4.92 7.65 -14.09
N VAL A 35 -5.96 7.56 -14.93
CA VAL A 35 -7.03 8.55 -15.01
C VAL A 35 -7.81 8.67 -13.70
N ASP A 36 -7.94 9.89 -13.15
CA ASP A 36 -8.74 10.19 -11.95
C ASP A 36 -8.33 9.38 -10.69
N ASP A 37 -7.03 9.12 -10.48
CA ASP A 37 -6.47 8.37 -9.34
C ASP A 37 -6.43 9.18 -8.02
N LEU A 38 -7.53 9.88 -7.71
CA LEU A 38 -7.65 10.89 -6.66
C LEU A 38 -7.17 10.46 -5.26
N HIS A 39 -7.27 9.18 -4.93
CA HIS A 39 -6.90 8.63 -3.61
C HIS A 39 -5.92 7.46 -3.71
N GLY A 40 -5.35 7.26 -4.90
CA GLY A 40 -4.57 6.11 -5.33
C GLY A 40 -5.26 5.33 -6.44
N TRP A 41 -4.77 4.13 -6.71
CA TRP A 41 -5.20 3.34 -7.87
C TRP A 41 -5.48 1.86 -7.54
N ASN A 42 -6.45 1.28 -8.24
CA ASN A 42 -6.70 -0.15 -8.25
C ASN A 42 -6.02 -0.80 -9.46
N PHE A 43 -4.82 -1.34 -9.23
CA PHE A 43 -4.03 -2.05 -10.23
C PHE A 43 -4.64 -3.39 -10.66
N ARG A 44 -5.46 -4.00 -9.80
CA ARG A 44 -6.12 -5.27 -10.09
C ARG A 44 -7.19 -5.10 -11.16
N ASP A 45 -8.07 -4.11 -10.98
CA ASP A 45 -9.21 -3.86 -11.88
C ASP A 45 -8.97 -2.73 -12.87
N LYS A 46 -7.83 -2.03 -12.75
CA LYS A 46 -7.41 -0.90 -13.60
C LYS A 46 -8.42 0.24 -13.56
N SER A 47 -8.79 0.65 -12.36
CA SER A 47 -9.73 1.75 -12.13
C SER A 47 -9.35 2.58 -10.90
N ALA A 48 -10.03 3.72 -10.74
CA ALA A 48 -9.98 4.53 -9.52
C ALA A 48 -10.87 3.96 -8.39
N ASP A 49 -11.50 2.79 -8.58
CA ASP A 49 -12.36 2.16 -7.57
C ASP A 49 -11.50 1.40 -6.54
N LEU A 50 -11.29 2.03 -5.38
CA LEU A 50 -10.39 1.53 -4.34
C LEU A 50 -11.06 0.64 -3.29
N PHE A 51 -12.38 0.56 -3.28
CA PHE A 51 -13.16 -0.17 -2.29
C PHE A 51 -14.38 -0.82 -2.94
N VAL A 52 -14.47 -2.14 -2.82
CA VAL A 52 -15.61 -2.94 -3.31
C VAL A 52 -16.66 -3.05 -2.21
N ASP A 53 -16.31 -3.72 -1.11
CA ASP A 53 -17.15 -3.83 0.09
C ASP A 53 -16.34 -4.23 1.32
N ALA A 54 -16.99 -4.15 2.50
CA ALA A 54 -16.37 -4.44 3.78
C ALA A 54 -16.06 -5.93 4.03
N ASN A 55 -16.47 -6.86 3.16
CA ASN A 55 -16.04 -8.26 3.25
C ASN A 55 -14.75 -8.49 2.46
N GLU A 56 -14.63 -7.90 1.26
CA GLU A 56 -13.42 -8.04 0.43
C GLU A 56 -12.27 -7.19 0.96
N ASP A 57 -12.58 -5.95 1.36
CA ASP A 57 -11.59 -4.90 1.58
C ASP A 57 -11.39 -4.55 3.06
N LEU A 58 -11.87 -5.42 3.95
CA LEU A 58 -11.68 -5.31 5.41
C LEU A 58 -10.21 -5.24 5.80
N HIS A 59 -9.37 -6.05 5.14
CA HIS A 59 -7.97 -6.20 5.52
C HIS A 59 -7.22 -4.87 5.41
N ALA A 60 -7.23 -4.26 4.23
CA ALA A 60 -6.59 -2.97 4.01
C ALA A 60 -7.20 -1.84 4.85
N THR A 61 -8.52 -1.83 5.04
CA THR A 61 -9.18 -0.82 5.89
C THR A 61 -8.76 -0.94 7.35
N HIS A 62 -8.62 -2.16 7.87
CA HIS A 62 -8.12 -2.42 9.22
C HIS A 62 -6.64 -2.02 9.39
N VAL A 63 -5.80 -2.35 8.39
CA VAL A 63 -4.40 -1.92 8.36
C VAL A 63 -4.29 -0.39 8.33
N ALA A 64 -5.09 0.28 7.49
CA ALA A 64 -5.15 1.74 7.41
C ALA A 64 -5.58 2.37 8.75
N GLY A 65 -6.58 1.78 9.41
CA GLY A 65 -7.03 2.20 10.76
C GLY A 65 -5.93 2.11 11.81
N THR A 66 -5.15 1.02 11.79
CA THR A 66 -4.01 0.84 12.70
C THR A 66 -2.96 1.94 12.51
N ILE A 67 -2.68 2.32 11.27
CA ILE A 67 -1.73 3.38 10.95
C ILE A 67 -2.29 4.75 11.35
N GLY A 68 -3.53 5.06 10.94
CA GLY A 68 -3.98 6.44 10.85
C GLY A 68 -5.47 6.67 11.01
N ALA A 69 -6.20 5.85 11.76
CA ALA A 69 -7.54 6.26 12.23
C ALA A 69 -7.47 7.61 12.99
N VAL A 70 -8.49 8.44 12.80
CA VAL A 70 -8.51 9.83 13.26
C VAL A 70 -8.60 9.88 14.79
N GLY A 71 -7.53 10.34 15.44
CA GLY A 71 -7.53 10.43 16.91
C GLY A 71 -8.42 11.54 17.47
N ASN A 72 -9.01 11.28 18.63
CA ASN A 72 -9.79 12.25 19.43
C ASN A 72 -11.02 12.86 18.72
N ASN A 73 -11.64 12.13 17.78
CA ASN A 73 -12.88 12.51 17.11
C ASN A 73 -14.15 11.93 17.78
N GLN A 74 -14.01 11.13 18.86
CA GLN A 74 -15.09 10.42 19.57
C GLN A 74 -15.79 9.32 18.74
N ILE A 75 -15.15 8.83 17.68
CA ILE A 75 -15.66 7.78 16.80
C ILE A 75 -14.61 6.65 16.78
N GLY A 76 -15.06 5.40 16.69
CA GLY A 76 -14.18 4.26 16.38
C GLY A 76 -12.95 4.10 17.30
N VAL A 77 -11.77 4.16 16.68
CA VAL A 77 -10.46 3.87 17.28
C VAL A 77 -9.49 5.03 17.07
N ALA A 78 -8.21 4.84 17.40
CA ALA A 78 -7.17 5.81 17.07
C ALA A 78 -5.98 5.08 16.46
N GLY A 79 -5.49 5.59 15.33
CA GLY A 79 -4.27 5.09 14.71
C GLY A 79 -3.04 5.46 15.52
N VAL A 80 -1.89 4.88 15.16
CA VAL A 80 -0.59 5.28 15.73
C VAL A 80 -0.26 6.73 15.36
N ALA A 81 -0.58 7.15 14.12
CA ALA A 81 -0.34 8.49 13.61
C ALA A 81 -1.67 9.21 13.35
N TRP A 82 -2.13 10.04 14.30
CA TRP A 82 -3.43 10.72 14.21
C TRP A 82 -3.53 11.71 13.06
N HIS A 83 -2.39 12.21 12.58
CA HIS A 83 -2.30 13.16 11.46
C HIS A 83 -1.36 12.58 10.41
N VAL A 84 -1.94 11.94 9.40
CA VAL A 84 -1.21 11.28 8.31
C VAL A 84 -2.01 11.39 7.02
N LYS A 85 -1.38 11.10 5.88
CA LYS A 85 -2.05 10.95 4.59
C LYS A 85 -1.84 9.54 4.05
N LEU A 86 -2.93 8.81 3.89
CA LEU A 86 -2.98 7.42 3.48
C LEU A 86 -3.36 7.32 2.00
N MET A 87 -2.44 6.86 1.18
CA MET A 87 -2.62 6.59 -0.24
C MET A 87 -2.98 5.11 -0.42
N SER A 88 -4.12 4.81 -1.04
CA SER A 88 -4.61 3.43 -1.16
C SER A 88 -4.27 2.82 -2.51
N LEU A 89 -3.40 1.81 -2.50
CA LEU A 89 -3.00 1.07 -3.71
C LEU A 89 -3.55 -0.36 -3.63
N LYS A 90 -4.63 -0.60 -4.37
CA LYS A 90 -5.32 -1.89 -4.43
C LYS A 90 -4.67 -2.74 -5.52
N PHE A 91 -4.19 -3.92 -5.14
CA PHE A 91 -3.72 -4.93 -6.10
C PHE A 91 -4.12 -6.35 -5.69
N LEU A 92 -4.65 -6.51 -4.47
CA LEU A 92 -5.27 -7.73 -3.97
C LEU A 92 -6.79 -7.57 -4.00
N GLY A 93 -7.52 -8.68 -4.09
CA GLY A 93 -8.98 -8.66 -4.04
C GLY A 93 -9.60 -10.02 -4.30
N GLY A 94 -10.93 -10.01 -4.41
CA GLY A 94 -11.79 -11.18 -4.45
C GLY A 94 -11.76 -12.02 -3.16
N SER A 95 -12.54 -13.11 -3.15
CA SER A 95 -12.72 -14.01 -1.99
C SER A 95 -11.45 -14.62 -1.36
N LYS A 96 -10.31 -14.54 -2.05
CA LYS A 96 -9.02 -15.05 -1.58
C LYS A 96 -8.01 -13.96 -1.23
N GLY A 97 -8.36 -12.68 -1.39
CA GLY A 97 -7.42 -11.56 -1.21
C GLY A 97 -6.17 -11.70 -2.08
N SER A 98 -6.32 -12.17 -3.32
CA SER A 98 -5.20 -12.53 -4.20
C SER A 98 -4.89 -11.43 -5.21
N GLY A 99 -3.64 -11.35 -5.64
CA GLY A 99 -3.17 -10.47 -6.71
C GLY A 99 -1.91 -11.00 -7.37
N SER A 100 -1.23 -10.16 -8.14
CA SER A 100 -0.01 -10.55 -8.86
C SER A 100 1.22 -9.75 -8.39
N THR A 101 2.40 -10.36 -8.45
CA THR A 101 3.67 -9.65 -8.23
C THR A 101 3.86 -8.49 -9.20
N ALA A 102 3.32 -8.60 -10.42
CA ALA A 102 3.39 -7.53 -11.41
C ALA A 102 2.59 -6.30 -10.96
N ASP A 103 1.40 -6.49 -10.38
CA ASP A 103 0.59 -5.39 -9.86
C ASP A 103 1.19 -4.79 -8.59
N ALA A 104 1.82 -5.61 -7.74
CA ALA A 104 2.60 -5.11 -6.60
C ALA A 104 3.76 -4.22 -7.07
N ILE A 105 4.48 -4.62 -8.13
CA ILE A 105 5.56 -3.82 -8.72
C ILE A 105 5.01 -2.49 -9.27
N ARG A 106 3.87 -2.50 -9.99
CA ARG A 106 3.23 -1.27 -10.48
C ARG A 106 2.81 -0.34 -9.35
N ALA A 107 2.29 -0.89 -8.24
CA ALA A 107 1.95 -0.10 -7.07
C ALA A 107 3.19 0.58 -6.45
N ILE A 108 4.33 -0.12 -6.36
CA ILE A 108 5.57 0.50 -5.86
C ILE A 108 6.09 1.56 -6.86
N ASP A 109 6.01 1.28 -8.15
CA ASP A 109 6.39 2.21 -9.22
C ASP A 109 5.58 3.52 -9.16
N TYR A 110 4.26 3.41 -8.95
CA TYR A 110 3.37 4.53 -8.71
C TYR A 110 3.81 5.39 -7.52
N VAL A 111 4.16 4.76 -6.38
CA VAL A 111 4.64 5.51 -5.21
C VAL A 111 5.93 6.28 -5.53
N ILE A 112 6.85 5.66 -6.27
CA ILE A 112 8.10 6.30 -6.69
C ILE A 112 7.81 7.48 -7.62
N TYR A 113 6.92 7.30 -8.60
CA TYR A 113 6.47 8.37 -9.49
C TYR A 113 5.93 9.55 -8.69
N GLN A 114 4.96 9.31 -7.81
CA GLN A 114 4.35 10.36 -7.01
C GLN A 114 5.37 11.07 -6.11
N LYS A 115 6.32 10.32 -5.54
CA LYS A 115 7.42 10.92 -4.80
C LYS A 115 8.26 11.89 -5.64
N ASN A 116 8.61 11.47 -6.85
CA ASN A 116 9.42 12.26 -7.78
C ASN A 116 8.67 13.47 -8.35
N HIS A 117 7.34 13.48 -8.25
CA HIS A 117 6.46 14.59 -8.61
C HIS A 117 5.99 15.40 -7.40
N GLY A 118 6.74 15.34 -6.30
CA GLY A 118 6.58 16.25 -5.15
C GLY A 118 5.65 15.77 -4.06
N VAL A 119 5.05 14.59 -4.19
CA VAL A 119 4.27 13.98 -3.10
C VAL A 119 5.22 13.55 -1.98
N ASN A 120 4.93 13.97 -0.75
CA ASN A 120 5.75 13.63 0.42
C ASN A 120 5.46 12.20 0.93
N VAL A 121 5.68 11.19 0.10
CA VAL A 121 5.59 9.78 0.49
C VAL A 121 6.95 9.27 0.96
N ARG A 122 6.93 8.64 2.14
CA ARG A 122 8.14 8.19 2.87
C ARG A 122 8.11 6.72 3.25
N ILE A 123 6.93 6.12 3.30
CA ILE A 123 6.73 4.77 3.82
C ILE A 123 5.73 4.05 2.91
N ILE A 124 6.06 2.82 2.53
CA ILE A 124 5.12 1.84 1.96
C ILE A 124 4.86 0.80 3.04
N ASN A 125 3.58 0.55 3.36
CA ASN A 125 3.18 -0.59 4.18
C ASN A 125 2.68 -1.73 3.29
N SER A 126 3.23 -2.91 3.49
CA SER A 126 2.98 -4.11 2.70
C SER A 126 2.59 -5.29 3.59
N SER A 127 1.32 -5.33 3.99
CA SER A 127 0.74 -6.41 4.80
C SER A 127 0.34 -7.60 3.92
N TRP A 128 1.29 -8.09 3.13
CA TRP A 128 1.15 -9.21 2.22
C TRP A 128 2.49 -9.90 2.08
N GLY A 129 2.45 -11.18 1.76
CA GLY A 129 3.62 -12.04 1.65
C GLY A 129 3.31 -13.26 0.81
N GLY A 130 4.34 -14.02 0.51
CA GLY A 130 4.19 -15.29 -0.17
C GLY A 130 5.54 -15.93 -0.53
N PRO A 131 5.49 -17.20 -0.95
CA PRO A 131 6.69 -17.93 -1.31
C PRO A 131 7.26 -17.43 -2.64
N GLY A 132 8.57 -17.61 -2.80
CA GLY A 132 9.27 -17.41 -4.07
C GLY A 132 9.83 -16.00 -4.23
N ALA A 133 11.15 -15.92 -4.34
CA ALA A 133 11.83 -14.67 -4.63
C ALA A 133 11.54 -14.21 -6.05
N SER A 134 11.25 -12.92 -6.20
CA SER A 134 11.18 -12.24 -7.50
C SER A 134 12.27 -11.18 -7.56
N GLN A 135 13.20 -11.32 -8.51
CA GLN A 135 14.25 -10.32 -8.71
C GLN A 135 13.64 -8.95 -9.10
N ALA A 136 12.62 -8.95 -9.96
CA ALA A 136 11.95 -7.72 -10.36
C ALA A 136 11.27 -7.00 -9.18
N LEU A 137 10.68 -7.75 -8.25
CA LEU A 137 10.12 -7.17 -7.03
C LEU A 137 11.23 -6.61 -6.13
N ARG A 138 12.31 -7.39 -5.94
CA ARG A 138 13.47 -6.95 -5.15
C ARG A 138 14.06 -5.65 -5.68
N ASP A 139 14.27 -5.57 -6.99
CA ASP A 139 14.86 -4.40 -7.64
C ASP A 139 13.96 -3.18 -7.49
N LYS A 140 12.64 -3.35 -7.63
CA LYS A 140 11.69 -2.25 -7.44
C LYS A 140 11.62 -1.79 -5.96
N ILE A 141 11.74 -2.70 -4.99
CA ILE A 141 11.83 -2.34 -3.56
C ILE A 141 13.15 -1.60 -3.27
N GLN A 142 14.27 -2.02 -3.86
CA GLN A 142 15.53 -1.29 -3.76
C GLN A 142 15.40 0.12 -4.36
N GLU A 143 14.78 0.27 -5.52
CA GLU A 143 14.56 1.57 -6.15
C GLU A 143 13.71 2.50 -5.28
N ALA A 144 12.69 1.98 -4.58
CA ALA A 144 11.96 2.75 -3.57
C ALA A 144 12.91 3.25 -2.46
N GLY A 145 13.82 2.38 -2.00
CA GLY A 145 14.87 2.72 -1.03
C GLY A 145 15.83 3.80 -1.53
N ASP A 146 16.26 3.74 -2.79
CA ASP A 146 17.12 4.73 -3.43
C ASP A 146 16.41 6.10 -3.54
N ASN A 147 15.09 6.07 -3.64
CA ASN A 147 14.21 7.25 -3.52
C ASN A 147 13.89 7.60 -2.05
N GLY A 148 14.58 7.05 -1.06
CA GLY A 148 14.39 7.37 0.36
C GLY A 148 13.00 7.00 0.88
N ILE A 149 12.42 5.89 0.40
CA ILE A 149 11.17 5.31 0.89
C ILE A 149 11.51 4.07 1.72
N VAL A 150 10.99 4.03 2.95
CA VAL A 150 11.03 2.85 3.81
C VAL A 150 9.94 1.88 3.38
N PHE A 151 10.27 0.60 3.25
CA PHE A 151 9.35 -0.46 2.88
C PHE A 151 9.09 -1.37 4.09
N VAL A 152 7.93 -1.24 4.71
CA VAL A 152 7.53 -2.07 5.87
C VAL A 152 6.70 -3.24 5.37
N CYS A 153 7.01 -4.45 5.84
CA CYS A 153 6.27 -5.65 5.47
C CYS A 153 6.05 -6.59 6.65
N SER A 154 5.00 -7.41 6.57
CA SER A 154 4.74 -8.48 7.54
C SER A 154 5.74 -9.62 7.35
N ALA A 155 6.17 -10.23 8.44
CA ALA A 155 7.05 -11.42 8.43
C ALA A 155 6.35 -12.70 7.92
N GLY A 156 5.04 -12.69 7.71
CA GLY A 156 4.24 -13.87 7.39
C GLY A 156 3.59 -14.49 8.62
N ASN A 157 2.62 -15.38 8.40
CA ASN A 157 1.73 -15.92 9.44
C ASN A 157 1.85 -17.44 9.61
N ASP A 158 2.84 -18.07 8.96
CA ASP A 158 2.98 -19.53 8.92
C ASP A 158 3.66 -20.11 10.17
N GLY A 159 4.23 -19.27 11.04
CA GLY A 159 4.93 -19.69 12.26
C GLY A 159 6.29 -20.35 11.98
N GLU A 160 6.84 -20.11 10.79
CA GLU A 160 8.09 -20.68 10.31
C GLU A 160 9.29 -19.74 10.51
N ASP A 161 10.50 -20.30 10.44
CA ASP A 161 11.75 -19.55 10.44
C ASP A 161 12.06 -18.99 9.04
N ASN A 162 12.03 -17.65 8.92
CA ASN A 162 12.30 -16.94 7.67
C ASN A 162 13.79 -16.96 7.25
N ASP A 163 14.70 -17.37 8.13
CA ASP A 163 16.11 -17.61 7.77
C ASP A 163 16.31 -19.03 7.19
N GLY A 164 15.25 -19.85 7.18
CA GLY A 164 15.26 -21.26 6.81
C GLY A 164 15.05 -21.55 5.33
N ALA A 165 14.56 -22.77 5.03
CA ALA A 165 14.42 -23.28 3.67
C ALA A 165 13.17 -22.74 2.92
N SER A 166 12.28 -22.03 3.60
CA SER A 166 11.03 -21.51 3.02
C SER A 166 10.77 -20.06 3.44
N PRO A 167 11.63 -19.12 3.02
CA PRO A 167 11.48 -17.71 3.36
C PRO A 167 10.22 -17.10 2.73
N ASP A 168 9.54 -16.23 3.47
CA ASP A 168 8.46 -15.37 2.97
C ASP A 168 9.01 -14.10 2.30
N TYR A 169 8.46 -13.73 1.15
CA TYR A 169 8.80 -12.49 0.44
C TYR A 169 7.60 -11.54 0.39
N PRO A 170 7.81 -10.24 0.68
CA PRO A 170 9.09 -9.53 0.63
C PRO A 170 9.90 -9.51 1.95
N ALA A 171 9.41 -10.11 3.05
CA ALA A 171 10.07 -10.07 4.36
C ALA A 171 11.55 -10.48 4.34
N ALA A 172 11.88 -11.56 3.66
CA ALA A 172 13.26 -12.06 3.56
C ALA A 172 14.20 -11.12 2.79
N PHE A 173 13.70 -10.14 2.04
CA PHE A 173 14.57 -9.13 1.43
C PHE A 173 15.22 -8.19 2.46
N ALA A 174 14.68 -8.10 3.68
CA ALA A 174 15.28 -7.34 4.78
C ALA A 174 16.73 -7.79 5.10
N ALA A 175 17.09 -9.04 4.81
CA ALA A 175 18.45 -9.54 4.97
C ALA A 175 19.47 -8.84 4.04
N SER A 176 19.03 -8.18 2.96
CA SER A 176 19.91 -7.55 1.97
C SER A 176 19.52 -6.13 1.54
N LEU A 177 18.31 -5.66 1.86
CA LEU A 177 17.81 -4.33 1.53
C LEU A 177 17.64 -3.52 2.81
N SER A 178 18.44 -2.47 2.98
CA SER A 178 18.46 -1.66 4.21
C SER A 178 17.21 -0.78 4.41
N ASN A 179 16.42 -0.56 3.35
CA ASN A 179 15.16 0.17 3.42
C ASN A 179 13.97 -0.72 3.81
N VAL A 180 14.16 -2.04 3.94
CA VAL A 180 13.10 -2.98 4.28
C VAL A 180 13.07 -3.23 5.80
N ILE A 181 11.89 -3.09 6.39
CA ILE A 181 11.60 -3.47 7.78
C ILE A 181 10.60 -4.62 7.76
N SER A 182 11.04 -5.80 8.17
CA SER A 182 10.17 -6.97 8.37
C SER A 182 9.67 -7.00 9.82
N VAL A 183 8.37 -7.17 10.01
CA VAL A 183 7.70 -7.07 11.32
C VAL A 183 6.96 -8.37 11.65
N ALA A 184 7.31 -9.00 12.77
CA ALA A 184 6.60 -10.16 13.34
C ALA A 184 5.39 -9.71 14.19
N ALA A 185 4.43 -10.63 14.39
CA ALA A 185 3.24 -10.42 15.22
C ALA A 185 3.49 -10.74 16.70
#